data_AF-A0A349NIU5-F1
#
_entry.id   AF-A0A349NIU5-F1
#
_cell.length_a   1.000
_cell.length_b   1.000
_cell.length_c   1.000
_cell.angle_alpha   90.00
_cell.angle_beta   90.00
_cell.angle_gamma   90.00
#
_symmetry.space_group_name_H-M   'P 1'
#
loop_
_entity.id
_entity.type
_entity.pdbx_description
1 polymer ?
#
loop_
_entity_poly.entity_id
_entity_poly.type
_entity_poly.pdbx_seq_one_letter_code
_entity_poly.pdbx_strand_id
1 'polypeptide(L)'
;MCIIKDVKHFMSNGVKIFRQASLGEYDAKSDSVKEIYRDMFENSKSNSTNLRSDREKIGRDMRSGFNKVIKKNGETINKTQRNSRIKRQQCW
;
A
#
# COMPACT_ATOMS: atom_id res chain seq x y z
N MET A 1 10.81 -15.00 13.79
CA MET A 1 11.83 -14.51 12.85
C MET A 1 12.22 -13.11 13.30
N CYS A 2 13.48 -12.89 13.69
CA CYS A 2 13.90 -11.60 14.23
C CYS A 2 14.56 -10.80 13.10
N ILE A 3 13.93 -9.71 12.67
CA ILE A 3 14.39 -8.84 11.56
C ILE A 3 15.88 -8.47 11.70
N ILE A 4 16.35 -8.25 12.92
CA ILE A 4 17.75 -7.92 13.22
C ILE A 4 18.71 -9.05 12.83
N LYS A 5 18.32 -10.32 13.01
CA LYS A 5 19.15 -11.47 12.62
C LYS A 5 19.24 -11.57 11.10
N ASP A 6 18.13 -11.32 10.41
CA ASP A 6 18.05 -11.38 8.95
C ASP A 6 18.92 -10.29 8.31
N VAL A 7 18.87 -9.05 8.82
CA VAL A 7 19.72 -7.94 8.36
C VAL A 7 21.21 -8.22 8.59
N LYS A 8 21.57 -8.78 9.76
CA LYS A 8 22.97 -9.15 10.04
C LYS A 8 23.47 -10.21 9.08
N HIS A 9 22.66 -11.22 8.80
CA HIS A 9 23.01 -12.30 7.88
C HIS A 9 23.22 -11.79 6.44
N PHE A 10 22.30 -10.96 5.95
CA PHE A 10 22.42 -10.29 4.65
C PHE A 10 23.71 -9.46 4.53
N MET A 11 24.01 -8.64 5.54
CA MET A 11 25.22 -7.80 5.54
C MET A 11 26.51 -8.64 5.56
N SER A 12 26.56 -9.72 6.36
CA SER A 12 27.72 -10.62 6.39
C SER A 12 27.97 -11.30 5.04
N ASN A 13 26.91 -11.77 4.37
CA ASN A 13 27.00 -12.34 3.03
C ASN A 13 27.43 -11.29 1.99
N GLY A 14 26.91 -10.06 2.10
CA GLY A 14 27.28 -8.94 1.22
C GLY A 14 28.76 -8.58 1.29
N VAL A 15 29.31 -8.46 2.50
CA VAL A 15 30.75 -8.16 2.71
C VAL A 15 31.64 -9.26 2.11
N LYS A 16 31.26 -10.53 2.29
CA LYS A 16 32.02 -11.68 1.78
C LYS A 16 32.07 -11.67 0.25
N ILE A 17 30.93 -11.45 -0.41
CA ILE A 17 30.85 -11.41 -1.88
C ILE A 17 31.57 -10.20 -2.44
N PHE A 18 31.43 -9.04 -1.80
CA PHE A 18 32.14 -7.83 -2.21
C PHE A 18 33.66 -8.04 -2.16
N ARG A 19 34.16 -8.69 -1.11
CA ARG A 19 35.57 -9.06 -1.00
C ARG A 19 36.00 -10.02 -2.10
N GLN A 20 35.23 -11.08 -2.36
CA GLN A 20 35.52 -12.02 -3.46
C GLN A 20 35.53 -11.33 -4.83
N ALA A 21 34.59 -10.44 -5.08
CA ALA A 21 34.54 -9.63 -6.30
C ALA A 21 35.76 -8.71 -6.44
N SER A 22 36.19 -8.07 -5.35
CA SER A 22 37.39 -7.22 -5.35
C SER A 22 38.69 -8.00 -5.63
N LEU A 23 38.71 -9.29 -5.29
CA LEU A 23 39.84 -10.18 -5.52
C LEU A 23 39.79 -10.88 -6.89
N GLY A 24 38.74 -10.67 -7.68
CA GLY A 24 38.52 -11.39 -8.95
C GLY A 24 38.05 -12.83 -8.77
N GLU A 25 37.78 -13.27 -7.54
CA GLU A 25 37.31 -14.62 -7.19
C GLU A 25 35.77 -14.68 -7.07
N TYR A 26 35.06 -13.80 -7.78
CA TYR A 26 33.61 -13.79 -7.76
C TYR A 26 33.05 -15.04 -8.46
N ASP A 27 32.26 -15.81 -7.72
CA ASP A 27 31.49 -16.92 -8.25
C ASP A 27 29.99 -16.67 -8.09
N ALA A 28 29.31 -16.47 -9.22
CA ALA A 28 27.86 -16.30 -9.28
C ALA A 28 27.09 -17.54 -8.80
N LYS A 29 27.70 -18.74 -8.84
CA LYS A 29 27.09 -19.99 -8.38
C LYS A 29 27.35 -20.27 -6.90
N SER A 30 28.15 -19.44 -6.23
CA SER A 30 28.46 -19.60 -4.81
C SER A 30 27.21 -19.47 -3.94
N ASP A 31 27.20 -20.21 -2.83
CA ASP A 31 26.04 -20.25 -1.95
C ASP A 31 25.73 -18.88 -1.35
N SER A 32 26.76 -18.08 -1.03
CA SER A 32 26.58 -16.71 -0.53
C SER A 32 25.80 -15.83 -1.52
N VAL A 33 26.08 -15.94 -2.83
CA VAL A 33 25.34 -15.18 -3.86
C VAL A 33 23.90 -15.66 -3.94
N LYS A 34 23.66 -16.97 -3.93
CA LYS A 34 22.31 -17.55 -3.92
C LYS A 34 21.50 -17.12 -2.69
N GLU A 35 22.12 -17.04 -1.52
CA GLU A 35 21.48 -16.56 -0.29
C GLU A 35 21.06 -15.09 -0.38
N ILE A 36 21.90 -14.22 -0.94
CA ILE A 36 21.52 -12.83 -1.20
C ILE A 36 20.32 -12.75 -2.17
N TYR A 37 20.33 -13.53 -3.25
CA TYR A 37 19.20 -13.59 -4.18
C TYR A 37 17.93 -14.08 -3.48
N ARG A 38 18.04 -15.11 -2.65
CA ARG A 38 16.92 -15.62 -1.84
C ARG A 38 16.36 -14.54 -0.93
N ASP A 39 17.23 -13.85 -0.19
CA ASP A 39 16.84 -12.81 0.76
C ASP A 39 16.15 -11.62 0.06
N MET A 40 16.63 -11.21 -1.12
CA MET A 40 16.04 -10.12 -1.91
C MET A 40 14.73 -10.50 -2.60
N PHE A 41 14.65 -11.70 -3.19
CA PHE A 41 13.59 -12.03 -4.14
C PHE A 41 12.54 -13.02 -3.60
N GLU A 42 12.89 -13.95 -2.71
CA GLU A 42 11.90 -14.91 -2.18
C GLU A 42 10.98 -14.28 -1.13
N ASN A 43 11.47 -13.30 -0.37
CA ASN A 43 10.67 -12.54 0.58
C ASN A 43 9.67 -11.56 -0.09
N SER A 44 9.82 -11.32 -1.40
CA SER A 44 8.95 -10.40 -2.16
C SER A 44 7.56 -10.97 -2.50
N LYS A 45 7.34 -12.28 -2.30
CA LYS A 45 6.08 -12.97 -2.65
C LYS A 45 4.86 -12.46 -1.85
N SER A 46 5.05 -11.74 -0.75
CA SER A 46 3.95 -11.22 0.09
C SER A 46 3.19 -10.01 -0.47
N ASN A 47 3.67 -9.42 -1.58
CA ASN A 47 3.07 -8.18 -2.09
C ASN A 47 1.72 -8.38 -2.80
N SER A 48 1.42 -9.57 -3.33
CA SER A 48 0.18 -9.79 -4.09
C SER A 48 -1.09 -9.71 -3.23
N THR A 49 -1.05 -10.24 -2.00
CA THR A 49 -2.15 -10.17 -1.03
C THR A 49 -2.34 -8.77 -0.48
N ASN A 50 -1.25 -8.05 -0.22
CA ASN A 50 -1.28 -6.66 0.23
C ASN A 50 -1.90 -5.75 -0.84
N LEU A 51 -1.52 -5.92 -2.10
CA LEU A 51 -2.08 -5.17 -3.23
C LEU A 51 -3.58 -5.43 -3.42
N ARG A 52 -4.06 -6.66 -3.19
CA ARG A 52 -5.49 -6.97 -3.28
C ARG A 52 -6.29 -6.28 -2.17
N SER A 53 -5.81 -6.36 -0.93
CA SER A 53 -6.41 -5.67 0.22
C SER A 53 -6.44 -4.15 0.01
N ASP A 54 -5.36 -3.57 -0.51
CA ASP A 54 -5.29 -2.13 -0.73
C ASP A 54 -6.24 -1.66 -1.82
N ARG A 55 -6.38 -2.43 -2.91
CA ARG A 55 -7.42 -2.16 -3.94
C ARG A 55 -8.84 -2.18 -3.35
N GLU A 56 -9.14 -3.13 -2.49
CA GLU A 56 -10.44 -3.20 -1.82
C GLU A 56 -10.68 -2.03 -0.87
N LYS A 57 -9.66 -1.58 -0.13
CA LYS A 57 -9.76 -0.40 0.75
C LYS A 57 -10.02 0.88 -0.05
N ILE A 58 -9.25 1.12 -1.11
CA ILE A 58 -9.46 2.28 -1.99
C ILE A 58 -10.87 2.28 -2.58
N GLY A 59 -11.35 1.12 -3.04
CA GLY A 59 -12.71 0.98 -3.57
C GLY A 59 -13.80 1.29 -2.55
N ARG A 60 -13.63 0.85 -1.30
CA ARG A 60 -14.55 1.17 -0.19
C ARG A 60 -14.57 2.66 0.13
N ASP A 61 -13.41 3.30 0.18
CA ASP A 61 -13.29 4.72 0.48
C ASP A 61 -13.90 5.60 -0.61
N MET A 62 -13.63 5.28 -1.88
CA MET A 62 -14.27 5.93 -3.03
C MET A 62 -15.80 5.85 -2.95
N ARG A 63 -16.35 4.66 -2.71
CA ARG A 63 -17.81 4.45 -2.61
C ARG A 63 -18.40 5.20 -1.42
N SER A 64 -17.72 5.19 -0.27
CA SER A 64 -18.14 5.94 0.92
C SER A 64 -18.12 7.45 0.69
N GLY A 65 -17.06 7.97 0.07
CA GLY A 65 -16.92 9.38 -0.29
C GLY A 65 -18.03 9.82 -1.24
N PHE A 66 -18.30 9.06 -2.29
CA PHE A 66 -19.36 9.36 -3.25
C PHE A 66 -20.75 9.38 -2.59
N ASN A 67 -21.04 8.41 -1.73
CA ASN A 67 -22.31 8.37 -0.99
C ASN A 67 -22.48 9.56 -0.05
N LYS A 68 -21.40 10.05 0.58
CA LYS A 68 -21.43 11.28 1.40
C LYS A 68 -21.76 12.51 0.56
N VAL A 69 -21.18 12.63 -0.63
CA VAL A 69 -21.46 13.75 -1.56
C VAL A 69 -22.92 13.73 -1.99
N ILE A 70 -23.45 12.56 -2.40
CA ILE A 70 -24.86 12.42 -2.78
C ILE A 70 -25.78 12.83 -1.64
N LYS A 71 -25.55 12.33 -0.41
CA LYS A 71 -26.37 12.67 0.76
C LYS A 71 -26.34 14.18 1.04
N LYS A 72 -25.16 14.80 1.04
CA LYS A 72 -25.01 16.25 1.25
C LYS A 72 -25.78 17.07 0.21
N ASN A 73 -25.73 16.65 -1.06
CA ASN A 73 -26.44 17.34 -2.13
C ASN A 73 -27.95 17.16 -2.03
N GLY A 74 -28.42 15.95 -1.69
CA GLY A 74 -29.84 15.67 -1.44
C GLY A 74 -30.42 16.45 -0.25
N GLU A 75 -29.67 16.56 0.85
CA GLU A 75 -30.06 17.37 2.02
C GLU A 75 -30.17 18.86 1.67
N THR A 76 -29.25 19.37 0.86
CA THR A 76 -29.26 20.77 0.39
C THR A 76 -30.50 21.05 -0.46
N ILE A 77 -30.85 20.15 -1.38
CA ILE A 77 -32.05 20.26 -2.23
C ILE A 77 -33.32 20.26 -1.37
N ASN A 78 -33.42 19.36 -0.39
CA ASN A 78 -34.57 19.28 0.51
C ASN A 78 -34.74 20.53 1.38
N LYS A 79 -33.65 21.13 1.88
CA LYS A 79 -33.68 22.39 2.62
C LYS A 79 -34.17 23.55 1.75
N THR A 80 -33.70 23.63 0.50
CA THR A 80 -34.13 24.66 -0.46
C THR A 80 -35.61 24.53 -0.82
N GLN A 81 -36.11 23.31 -1.02
CA GLN A 81 -37.53 23.04 -1.26
C GLN A 81 -38.40 23.39 -0.04
N ARG A 82 -37.94 23.11 1.18
CA ARG A 82 -38.66 23.46 2.41
C ARG A 82 -38.72 24.99 2.60
N ASN A 83 -37.62 25.69 2.39
CA ASN A 83 -37.56 27.16 2.51
C ASN A 83 -38.44 27.89 1.46
N SER A 84 -38.49 27.38 0.23
CA SER A 84 -39.37 27.93 -0.82
C SER A 84 -40.85 27.63 -0.58
N ARG A 85 -41.18 26.57 0.16
CA ARG A 85 -42.56 26.27 0.59
C ARG A 85 -43.00 27.16 1.75
N ILE A 86 -42.13 27.41 2.72
CA ILE A 86 -42.38 28.33 3.85
C ILE A 86 -42.57 29.76 3.34
N LYS A 87 -41.70 30.27 2.46
CA LYS A 87 -41.87 31.61 1.86
C LYS A 87 -43.21 31.78 1.15
N ARG A 88 -43.70 30.75 0.45
CA ARG A 88 -45.01 30.79 -0.22
C ARG A 88 -46.20 30.81 0.74
N GLN A 89 -46.05 30.31 1.97
CA GLN A 89 -47.09 30.35 2.99
C GLN A 89 -47.12 31.67 3.78
N GLN A 90 -46.03 32.45 3.77
CA GLN A 90 -45.94 33.76 4.44
C GLN A 90 -46.31 34.94 3.54
N CYS A 91 -46.58 34.71 2.25
CA CYS A 91 -46.99 35.75 1.30
C CYS A 91 -48.53 35.83 1.11
N TRP A 92 -49.30 35.36 2.09
CA TRP A 92 -50.75 35.55 2.21
C TRP A 92 -51.06 36.25 3.52
#